data_AF-A0A6N7CHE5-F1
#
_entry.id   AF-A0A6N7CHE5-F1
#
_cell.length_a   1.000
_cell.length_b   1.000
_cell.length_c   1.000
_cell.angle_alpha   90.00
_cell.angle_beta   90.00
_cell.angle_gamma   90.00
#
_symmetry.space_group_name_H-M   'P 1'
#
loop_
_entity.id
_entity.type
_entity.pdbx_description
1 polymer ?
#
loop_
_entity_poly.entity_id
_entity_poly.type
_entity_poly.pdbx_seq_one_letter_code
_entity_poly.pdbx_strand_id
1 'polypeptide(L)'
;MLDVAADPGNAGGDTGRCSRPVRRGIYGAYPSEVLTEIVRIEPSVRTLLVVGHAPGMPSTALDLSGNPDTGDANRMREKFPTSALAVLTVPCDWDELTSSAASLAAFHVPR
;
A
#
# COMPACT_ATOMS: atom_id res chain seq x y z
N MET A 1 5.83 7.72 11.42
CA MET A 1 5.71 6.36 12.00
C MET A 1 4.95 5.54 10.98
N LEU A 2 5.59 4.54 10.36
CA LEU A 2 4.90 3.67 9.42
C LEU A 2 4.34 2.48 10.16
N ASP A 3 3.02 2.37 10.14
CA ASP A 3 2.31 1.22 10.68
C ASP A 3 1.97 0.33 9.50
N VAL A 4 2.70 -0.77 9.37
CA VAL A 4 2.37 -1.82 8.41
C VAL A 4 1.49 -2.79 9.15
N ALA A 5 0.23 -2.88 8.75
CA ALA A 5 -0.68 -3.90 9.23
C ALA A 5 -0.84 -4.95 8.14
N ALA A 6 -0.43 -6.18 8.45
CA ALA A 6 -0.55 -7.32 7.55
C ALA A 6 -1.54 -8.33 8.11
N ASP A 7 -2.46 -8.80 7.27
CA ASP A 7 -3.38 -9.89 7.58
C ASP A 7 -2.87 -11.19 6.95
N PRO A 8 -2.35 -12.14 7.77
CA PRO A 8 -2.01 -13.47 7.29
C PRO A 8 -3.33 -14.20 6.99
N GLY A 9 -3.57 -14.53 5.72
CA GLY A 9 -4.83 -15.13 5.29
C GLY A 9 -5.19 -16.37 6.12
N ASN A 10 -6.47 -16.48 6.49
CA ASN A 10 -7.05 -17.55 7.32
C ASN A 10 -6.61 -18.97 6.89
N ALA A 11 -5.55 -19.49 7.52
CA ALA A 11 -5.31 -20.91 7.68
C ALA A 11 -5.90 -21.31 9.03
N GLY A 12 -6.84 -22.25 9.01
CA GLY A 12 -7.80 -22.50 10.08
C GLY A 12 -7.24 -22.48 11.51
N GLY A 13 -7.98 -21.77 12.38
CA GLY A 13 -7.97 -22.01 13.81
C GLY A 13 -6.93 -21.26 14.62
N ASP A 14 -6.74 -19.96 14.39
CA ASP A 14 -6.28 -19.08 15.47
C ASP A 14 -6.80 -17.65 15.25
N THR A 15 -7.30 -17.01 16.29
CA THR A 15 -7.97 -15.71 16.22
C THR A 15 -7.02 -14.59 15.78
N GLY A 16 -7.18 -14.11 14.54
CA GLY A 16 -7.11 -12.69 14.14
C GLY A 16 -5.97 -11.84 14.72
N ARG A 17 -4.71 -12.27 14.61
CA ARG A 17 -3.57 -11.42 14.96
C ARG A 17 -3.08 -10.67 13.73
N CYS A 18 -3.57 -9.44 13.53
CA CYS A 18 -2.93 -8.47 12.65
C CYS A 18 -1.49 -8.25 13.14
N SER A 19 -0.50 -8.65 12.35
CA SER A 19 0.88 -8.34 12.68
C SER A 19 1.11 -6.85 12.39
N ARG A 20 1.66 -6.11 13.37
CA ARG A 20 1.99 -4.67 13.24
C ARG A 20 3.50 -4.43 13.33
N PRO A 21 4.30 -4.92 12.37
CA PRO A 21 5.73 -4.61 12.34
C PRO A 21 5.96 -3.10 12.17
N VAL A 22 6.54 -2.46 13.19
CA VAL A 22 6.99 -1.06 13.10
C VAL A 22 8.35 -1.02 12.40
N ARG A 23 8.41 -0.41 11.21
CA ARG A 23 9.67 -0.18 10.47
C ARG A 23 10.09 1.27 10.61
N ARG A 24 11.27 1.51 11.20
CA ARG A 24 11.79 2.87 11.50
C ARG A 24 12.28 3.65 10.27
N GLY A 25 12.51 2.99 9.14
CA GLY A 25 13.11 3.59 7.93
C GLY A 25 12.19 4.48 7.09
N ILE A 26 10.89 4.56 7.39
CA ILE A 26 9.91 5.22 6.50
C ILE A 26 9.51 6.63 6.96
N TYR A 27 10.36 7.28 7.76
CA TYR A 27 10.23 8.72 7.99
C TYR A 27 10.79 9.48 6.77
N GLY A 28 9.92 9.86 5.84
CA GLY A 28 10.32 10.58 4.62
C GLY A 28 10.75 9.68 3.44
N ALA A 29 10.41 8.39 3.49
CA ALA A 29 10.79 7.45 2.45
C ALA A 29 10.24 7.82 1.07
N TYR A 30 11.10 7.66 0.08
CA TYR A 30 10.75 7.74 -1.33
C TYR A 30 9.95 6.49 -1.76
N PRO A 31 9.19 6.55 -2.88
CA PRO A 31 8.40 5.41 -3.36
C PRO A 31 9.16 4.09 -3.47
N SER A 32 10.42 4.16 -3.90
CA SER A 32 11.31 3.00 -4.01
C SER A 32 11.63 2.33 -2.67
N GLU A 33 11.73 3.11 -1.59
CA GLU A 33 11.98 2.60 -0.24
C GLU A 33 10.71 1.94 0.32
N VAL A 34 9.53 2.51 0.04
CA VAL A 34 8.25 1.86 0.40
C VAL A 34 8.08 0.55 -0.36
N LEU A 35 8.37 0.54 -1.67
CA LEU A 35 8.34 -0.68 -2.47
C LEU A 35 9.30 -1.74 -1.93
N THR A 36 10.53 -1.34 -1.56
CA THR A 36 11.54 -2.23 -0.98
C THR A 36 11.08 -2.88 0.32
N GLU A 37 10.25 -2.21 1.11
CA GLU A 37 9.66 -2.82 2.32
C GLU A 37 8.46 -3.72 2.00
N ILE A 38 7.67 -3.39 0.97
CA ILE A 38 6.54 -4.23 0.52
C ILE A 38 7.05 -5.57 -0.05
N VAL A 39 8.11 -5.57 -0.86
CA VAL A 39 8.66 -6.81 -1.44
C VAL A 39 9.26 -7.77 -0.41
N ARG A 40 9.46 -7.32 0.83
CA ARG A 40 9.96 -8.14 1.95
C ARG A 40 8.83 -8.77 2.78
N ILE A 41 7.57 -8.51 2.43
CA ILE A 41 6.42 -9.06 3.14
C ILE A 41 6.30 -10.55 2.85
N GLU A 42 5.92 -11.32 3.87
CA GLU A 42 5.74 -12.76 3.72
C GLU A 42 4.64 -13.08 2.69
N PRO A 43 4.83 -14.08 1.82
CA PRO A 43 3.83 -14.48 0.82
C PRO A 43 2.47 -14.91 1.42
N SER A 44 2.43 -15.27 2.70
CA SER A 44 1.21 -15.63 3.44
C SER A 44 0.26 -14.44 3.67
N VAL A 45 0.78 -13.21 3.61
CA VAL A 45 0.01 -11.98 3.82
C VAL A 45 -0.87 -11.72 2.61
N ARG A 46 -2.19 -11.66 2.82
CA ARG A 46 -3.17 -11.40 1.74
C ARG A 46 -3.53 -9.94 1.61
N THR A 47 -3.41 -9.18 2.69
CA THR A 47 -3.74 -7.76 2.72
C THR A 47 -2.71 -7.00 3.52
N LEU A 48 -2.17 -5.96 2.89
CA LEU A 48 -1.14 -5.09 3.45
C LEU A 48 -1.66 -3.66 3.52
N LEU A 49 -1.75 -3.11 4.72
CA LEU A 49 -2.01 -1.69 4.94
C LEU A 49 -0.68 -0.99 5.21
N VAL A 50 -0.33 -0.03 4.35
CA VAL A 50 0.88 0.79 4.48
C VAL A 50 0.46 2.20 4.89
N VAL A 51 0.77 2.60 6.12
CA VAL A 51 0.49 3.96 6.63
C VAL A 51 1.78 4.75 6.65
N GLY A 52 1.90 5.84 5.89
CA GLY A 52 3.11 6.67 5.86
C GLY A 52 2.84 8.18 5.76
N HIS A 53 3.88 8.97 5.56
CA HIS A 53 3.78 10.43 5.43
C HIS A 53 3.83 10.88 3.97
N ALA A 54 3.24 12.05 3.70
CA ALA A 54 3.48 12.77 2.45
C ALA A 54 4.91 13.33 2.42
N PRO A 55 5.56 13.45 1.25
CA PRO A 55 5.04 13.16 -0.11
C PRO A 55 5.16 11.70 -0.56
N GLY A 56 5.88 10.85 0.20
CA GLY A 56 6.18 9.47 -0.19
C GLY A 56 4.95 8.61 -0.48
N MET A 57 3.91 8.68 0.35
CA MET A 57 2.70 7.87 0.18
C MET A 57 1.89 8.18 -1.10
N PRO A 58 1.55 9.44 -1.41
CA PRO A 58 0.91 9.78 -2.68
C PRO A 58 1.72 9.31 -3.89
N SER A 59 3.03 9.54 -3.88
CA SER A 59 3.92 9.14 -4.97
C SER A 59 4.01 7.61 -5.11
N THR A 60 4.00 6.86 -4.01
CA THR A 60 3.98 5.38 -4.04
C THR A 60 2.69 4.85 -4.64
N ALA A 61 1.54 5.39 -4.22
CA ALA A 61 0.24 4.95 -4.73
C ALA A 61 0.10 5.22 -6.24
N LEU A 62 0.63 6.35 -6.70
CA LEU A 62 0.70 6.68 -8.13
C LEU A 62 1.66 5.78 -8.89
N ASP A 63 2.85 5.53 -8.35
CA ASP A 63 3.88 4.69 -9.00
C ASP A 63 3.42 3.24 -9.17
N LEU A 64 2.71 2.69 -8.19
CA LEU A 64 2.18 1.32 -8.23
C LEU A 64 0.95 1.18 -9.14
N SER A 65 0.18 2.25 -9.37
CA SER A 65 -1.08 2.22 -10.12
C SER A 65 -0.85 2.17 -11.64
N GLY A 66 -0.93 0.97 -12.21
CA GLY A 66 -0.81 0.71 -13.66
C GLY A 66 -2.03 1.06 -14.52
N ASN A 67 -3.16 1.49 -13.92
CA ASN A 67 -4.38 1.85 -14.65
C ASN A 67 -4.66 3.37 -14.56
N PRO A 68 -3.99 4.21 -15.38
CA PRO A 68 -4.03 5.64 -15.19
C PRO A 68 -5.37 6.29 -15.52
N ASP A 69 -6.24 5.66 -16.32
CA ASP A 69 -7.41 6.32 -16.92
C ASP A 69 -8.70 6.23 -16.08
N THR A 70 -8.60 5.87 -14.80
CA THR A 70 -9.78 5.77 -13.92
C THR A 70 -10.14 7.11 -13.27
N GLY A 71 -11.42 7.32 -12.97
CA GLY A 71 -11.89 8.52 -12.26
C GLY A 71 -11.23 8.69 -10.89
N ASP A 72 -10.99 7.57 -10.18
CA ASP A 72 -10.28 7.58 -8.91
C ASP A 72 -8.78 7.87 -9.06
N ALA A 73 -8.12 7.39 -10.13
CA ALA A 73 -6.74 7.74 -10.42
C ALA A 73 -6.61 9.25 -10.73
N ASN A 74 -7.57 9.83 -11.43
CA ASN A 74 -7.61 11.28 -11.66
C ASN A 74 -7.78 12.07 -10.36
N ARG A 75 -8.70 11.67 -9.48
CA ARG A 75 -8.89 12.29 -8.16
C ARG A 75 -7.63 12.18 -7.29
N MET A 76 -6.99 11.02 -7.31
CA MET A 76 -5.73 10.76 -6.59
C MET A 76 -4.58 11.65 -7.09
N ARG A 77 -4.46 11.85 -8.41
CA ARG A 77 -3.48 12.77 -9.02
C ARG A 77 -3.76 14.23 -8.70
N GLU A 78 -5.04 14.61 -8.71
CA GLU A 78 -5.44 15.98 -8.43
C GLU A 78 -5.12 16.35 -6.98
N LYS A 79 -5.46 15.48 -6.02
CA LYS A 79 -5.18 15.72 -4.61
C LYS A 79 -5.15 14.44 -3.77
N PHE A 80 -4.10 14.31 -2.96
CA PHE A 80 -3.98 13.27 -1.94
C PHE A 80 -3.98 13.91 -0.54
N PRO A 81 -5.15 14.22 0.04
CA PRO A 81 -5.23 14.87 1.34
C PRO A 81 -4.77 13.95 2.48
N THR A 82 -4.51 14.55 3.65
CA THR A 82 -4.24 13.79 4.88
C THR A 82 -5.34 12.77 5.16
N SER A 83 -4.95 11.56 5.54
CA SER A 83 -5.84 10.42 5.78
C SER A 83 -6.55 9.85 4.54
N ALA A 84 -6.19 10.26 3.32
CA ALA A 84 -6.66 9.57 2.12
C ALA A 84 -6.11 8.14 2.05
N LEU A 85 -6.93 7.23 1.52
CA LEU A 85 -6.63 5.82 1.34
C LEU A 85 -6.76 5.44 -0.13
N ALA A 86 -5.67 4.96 -0.73
CA ALA A 86 -5.67 4.34 -2.04
C ALA A 86 -5.67 2.82 -1.86
N VAL A 87 -6.66 2.14 -2.45
CA VAL A 87 -6.80 0.69 -2.42
C VAL A 87 -6.29 0.14 -3.75
N LEU A 88 -5.24 -0.67 -3.70
CA LEU A 88 -4.59 -1.25 -4.86
C LEU A 88 -4.81 -2.76 -4.89
N THR A 89 -5.16 -3.30 -6.04
CA THR A 89 -5.18 -4.74 -6.31
C THR A 89 -3.85 -5.14 -6.92
N VAL A 90 -3.14 -6.06 -6.26
CA VAL A 90 -1.85 -6.61 -6.72
C VAL A 90 -2.09 -8.00 -7.30
N PRO A 91 -1.81 -8.23 -8.60
CA PRO A 91 -2.05 -9.51 -9.27
C PRO A 91 -0.88 -10.50 -9.14
N CYS A 92 0.24 -10.10 -8.55
CA CYS A 92 1.48 -10.87 -8.40
C CYS A 92 1.80 -11.13 -6.93
N ASP A 93 2.83 -11.94 -6.67
CA ASP A 93 3.37 -12.09 -5.32
C ASP A 93 4.07 -10.78 -4.88
N TRP A 94 4.27 -10.62 -3.56
CA TRP A 94 4.82 -9.37 -3.02
C TRP A 94 6.25 -9.09 -3.50
N ASP A 95 7.07 -10.12 -3.66
CA ASP A 95 8.45 -10.03 -4.13
C ASP A 95 8.58 -9.75 -5.64
N GLU A 96 7.51 -9.96 -6.40
CA GLU A 96 7.39 -9.62 -7.82
C GLU A 96 6.81 -8.22 -8.05
N LEU A 97 6.36 -7.53 -6.98
CA LEU A 97 5.74 -6.22 -7.10
C LEU A 97 6.73 -5.19 -7.64
N THR A 98 6.34 -4.54 -8.74
CA THR A 98 7.09 -3.48 -9.40
C THR A 98 6.21 -2.26 -9.64
N SER A 99 6.80 -1.15 -10.09
CA SER A 99 6.05 0.03 -10.52
C SER A 99 5.03 -0.35 -11.59
N SER A 100 3.83 0.23 -11.50
CA SER A 100 2.68 -0.03 -12.39
C SER A 100 2.15 -1.48 -12.39
N ALA A 101 2.61 -2.34 -11.47
CA ALA A 101 2.14 -3.73 -11.39
C ALA A 101 0.78 -3.88 -10.70
N ALA A 102 0.32 -2.87 -9.96
CA ALA A 102 -0.96 -2.91 -9.25
C ALA A 102 -2.04 -2.09 -9.99
N SER A 103 -3.31 -2.36 -9.72
CA SER A 103 -4.42 -1.56 -10.24
C SER A 103 -5.13 -0.82 -9.11
N LEU A 104 -5.36 0.49 -9.26
CA LEU A 104 -6.18 1.24 -8.32
C LEU A 104 -7.63 0.77 -8.40
N ALA A 105 -8.12 0.21 -7.29
CA ALA A 105 -9.47 -0.32 -7.14
C ALA A 105 -10.43 0.73 -6.53
N ALA A 106 -9.94 1.54 -5.59
CA ALA A 106 -10.72 2.61 -4.97
C ALA A 106 -9.83 3.72 -4.40
N PHE A 107 -10.36 4.94 -4.35
CA PHE A 107 -9.74 6.07 -3.66
C PHE A 107 -10.71 6.73 -2.67
N HIS A 108 -10.38 6.64 -1.38
CA HIS A 108 -11.20 7.18 -0.29
C HIS A 108 -10.54 8.41 0.32
N VAL A 109 -11.34 9.47 0.51
CA VAL A 109 -10.96 10.67 1.24
C VAL A 109 -11.95 10.82 2.39
N PRO A 110 -11.49 10.79 3.65
CA PRO A 110 -12.35 11.04 4.81
C PRO A 110 -13.02 12.42 4.70
N ARG A 111 -14.28 12.49 5.08
CA ARG A 111 -15.06 13.73 5.20
C ARG A 111 -15.41 13.98 6.66
#